data_AF-B5HU88-F1
#
_entry.id   AF-B5HU88-F1
#
_cell.length_a   1.000
_cell.length_b   1.000
_cell.length_c   1.000
_cell.angle_alpha   90.00
_cell.angle_beta   90.00
_cell.angle_gamma   90.00
#
_symmetry.space_group_name_H-M   'P 1'
#
loop_
_entity.id
_entity.type
_entity.pdbx_description
1 polymer ?
#
loop_
_entity_poly.entity_id
_entity_poly.type
_entity_poly.pdbx_seq_one_letter_code
_entity_poly.pdbx_strand_id
1 'polypeptide(L)'
;MRGPGGTGRRRAGALPEIPGVRGPYDVVLLSAVWMHLRPEERPVAMRRPATLRRGEPPLDRRMFDIPPEEVAGHGGVQAGLRLLRTVAEGADRLGRDAVHWHAVALQLG
;
A
#
# COMPACT_ATOMS: atom_id res chain seq x y z
N MET A 1 7.75 7.93 25.41
CA MET A 1 6.60 7.09 25.80
C MET A 1 6.36 6.06 24.68
N ARG A 2 6.77 4.80 24.87
CA ARG A 2 6.57 3.70 23.90
C ARG A 2 5.20 3.08 24.14
N GLY A 3 4.38 2.94 23.10
CA GLY A 3 3.11 2.18 23.15
C GLY A 3 3.34 0.67 23.34
N PRO A 4 2.31 -0.10 23.71
CA PRO A 4 2.43 -1.52 24.07
C PRO A 4 2.97 -2.32 22.89
N GLY A 5 3.96 -3.18 23.17
CA GLY A 5 4.74 -3.89 22.17
C GLY A 5 3.92 -4.89 21.36
N GLY A 6 3.60 -4.54 20.12
CA GLY A 6 3.20 -5.53 19.13
C GLY A 6 4.36 -6.49 18.84
N THR A 7 4.07 -7.79 18.77
CA THR A 7 5.02 -8.84 18.37
C THR A 7 5.30 -8.77 16.86
N GLY A 8 5.84 -7.64 16.39
CA GLY A 8 6.22 -7.46 15.00
C GLY A 8 7.59 -8.09 14.74
N ARG A 9 7.67 -9.10 13.87
CA ARG A 9 8.94 -9.62 13.36
C ARG A 9 9.31 -8.89 12.07
N ARG A 10 10.46 -8.19 12.05
CA ARG A 10 11.01 -7.66 10.79
C ARG A 10 11.58 -8.78 9.93
N ARG A 11 11.31 -8.72 8.63
CA ARG A 11 11.85 -9.60 7.59
C ARG A 11 12.48 -8.74 6.51
N ALA A 12 13.61 -9.19 5.97
CA ALA A 12 14.18 -8.61 4.76
C ALA A 12 13.35 -9.04 3.54
N GLY A 13 13.19 -8.15 2.57
CA GLY A 13 12.38 -8.36 1.38
C GLY A 13 11.79 -7.05 0.87
N ALA A 14 11.34 -7.04 -0.38
CA ALA A 14 10.63 -5.92 -1.00
C ALA A 14 9.44 -6.47 -1.78
N LEU A 15 8.44 -5.64 -2.07
CA LEU A 15 7.41 -6.04 -3.03
C LEU A 15 8.03 -6.20 -4.44
N PRO A 16 7.47 -7.08 -5.30
CA PRO A 16 6.30 -7.93 -5.05
C PRO A 16 6.60 -9.21 -4.25
N GLU A 17 7.87 -9.63 -4.22
CA GLU A 17 8.32 -10.89 -3.65
C GLU A 17 8.82 -10.66 -2.20
N ILE A 18 7.94 -10.82 -1.21
CA ILE A 18 8.31 -10.77 0.21
C ILE A 18 8.68 -12.20 0.66
N PRO A 19 9.93 -12.65 0.51
CA PRO A 19 10.31 -14.04 0.78
C PRO A 19 10.09 -14.41 2.24
N GLY A 20 9.63 -15.65 2.46
CA GLY A 20 9.44 -16.21 3.80
C GLY A 20 8.22 -15.67 4.56
N VAL A 21 7.36 -14.87 3.92
CA VAL A 21 6.03 -14.50 4.43
C VAL A 21 5.00 -15.41 3.73
N ARG A 22 4.47 -16.38 4.48
CA ARG A 22 3.53 -17.42 4.00
C ARG A 22 2.50 -17.70 5.09
N GLY A 23 1.29 -18.09 4.69
CA GLY A 23 0.18 -18.44 5.59
C GLY A 23 -1.01 -17.48 5.48
N PRO A 24 -2.13 -17.81 6.15
CA PRO A 24 -3.28 -16.92 6.22
C PRO A 24 -2.93 -15.68 7.07
N TYR A 25 -3.38 -14.52 6.62
CA TYR A 25 -3.30 -13.27 7.36
C TYR A 25 -4.68 -12.63 7.34
N ASP A 26 -5.18 -12.25 8.50
CA ASP A 26 -6.45 -11.52 8.58
C ASP A 26 -6.32 -10.10 8.02
N VAL A 27 -5.13 -9.48 8.21
CA VAL A 27 -4.82 -8.13 7.74
C VAL A 27 -3.36 -8.05 7.31
N VAL A 28 -3.10 -7.41 6.17
CA VAL A 28 -1.74 -7.08 5.74
C VAL A 28 -1.62 -5.59 5.41
N LEU A 29 -1.02 -4.80 6.28
CA LEU A 29 -0.84 -3.37 6.05
C LEU A 29 0.39 -3.09 5.17
N LEU A 30 0.16 -2.45 4.02
CA LEU A 30 1.21 -1.87 3.19
C LEU A 30 1.20 -0.35 3.35
N SER A 31 2.28 0.23 3.87
CA SER A 31 2.35 1.68 4.06
C SER A 31 3.34 2.29 3.08
N ALA A 32 2.88 3.22 2.24
CA ALA A 32 3.76 4.03 1.38
C ALA A 32 4.70 3.21 0.48
N VAL A 33 4.28 2.02 0.04
CA VAL A 33 5.11 1.12 -0.79
C VAL A 33 4.56 0.93 -2.20
N TRP A 34 3.26 1.14 -2.39
CA TRP A 34 2.57 0.85 -3.65
C TRP A 34 3.11 1.69 -4.80
N MET A 35 3.41 2.95 -4.53
CA MET A 35 3.91 3.89 -5.52
C MET A 35 5.31 3.55 -6.06
N HIS A 36 6.00 2.55 -5.51
CA HIS A 36 7.29 2.09 -6.05
C HIS A 36 7.15 0.97 -7.09
N LEU A 37 5.95 0.41 -7.24
CA LEU A 37 5.66 -0.71 -8.14
C LEU A 37 5.30 -0.22 -9.54
N ARG A 38 5.95 -0.81 -10.54
CA ARG A 38 5.59 -0.68 -11.95
C ARG A 38 4.20 -1.29 -12.20
N PRO A 39 3.46 -0.82 -13.21
CA PRO A 39 2.13 -1.36 -13.53
C PRO A 39 2.09 -2.90 -13.59
N GLU A 40 3.12 -3.53 -14.12
CA GLU A 40 3.22 -4.98 -14.29
C GLU A 40 3.52 -5.72 -12.96
N GLU A 41 4.11 -5.03 -11.98
CA GLU A 41 4.44 -5.57 -10.66
C GLU A 41 3.23 -5.51 -9.70
N ARG A 42 2.24 -4.67 -10.00
CA ARG A 42 1.07 -4.40 -9.13
C ARG A 42 0.19 -5.64 -8.92
N PRO A 43 -0.21 -6.42 -9.95
CA PRO A 43 -1.10 -7.57 -9.75
C PRO A 43 -0.55 -8.62 -8.75
N VAL A 44 0.76 -8.87 -8.77
CA VAL A 44 1.39 -9.85 -7.86
C VAL A 44 1.46 -9.32 -6.42
N ALA A 45 1.54 -8.00 -6.24
CA ALA A 45 1.51 -7.37 -4.93
C ALA A 45 0.09 -7.32 -4.30
N MET A 46 -0.97 -7.58 -5.08
CA MET A 46 -2.37 -7.37 -4.72
C MET A 46 -2.99 -8.51 -3.96
N ARG A 47 -2.82 -8.49 -2.63
CA ARG A 47 -3.67 -9.21 -1.66
C ARG A 47 -3.82 -8.49 -0.31
N ARG A 48 -3.64 -7.16 -0.27
CA ARG A 48 -3.26 -6.46 0.97
C ARG A 48 -3.83 -5.03 1.03
N PRO A 49 -4.38 -4.55 2.16
CA PRO A 49 -4.71 -3.13 2.34
C PRO A 49 -3.47 -2.24 2.24
N ALA A 50 -3.63 -1.04 1.66
CA ALA A 50 -2.52 -0.14 1.35
C ALA A 50 -2.81 1.32 1.68
N THR A 51 -1.78 2.07 2.11
CA THR A 51 -1.79 3.54 2.09
C THR A 51 -0.97 4.06 0.92
N LEU A 52 -1.51 5.07 0.25
CA LEU A 52 -0.98 5.68 -0.96
C LEU A 52 -0.55 7.11 -0.67
N ARG A 53 0.70 7.41 -0.97
CA ARG A 53 1.20 8.80 -1.03
C ARG A 53 0.84 9.36 -2.42
N ARG A 54 0.19 10.51 -2.43
CA ARG A 54 -0.13 11.31 -3.61
C ARG A 54 0.74 12.55 -3.68
N GLY A 55 0.80 13.14 -4.87
CA GLY A 55 1.60 14.33 -5.16
C GLY A 55 2.94 13.98 -5.79
N GLU A 56 3.59 15.00 -6.36
CA GLU A 56 4.72 14.84 -7.28
C GLU A 56 5.78 13.84 -6.76
N PRO A 57 6.20 12.90 -7.61
CA PRO A 57 7.33 12.03 -7.32
C PRO A 57 8.62 12.81 -7.03
N PRO A 58 9.34 12.46 -5.95
CA PRO A 58 10.68 12.99 -5.74
C PRO A 58 11.62 12.43 -6.81
N LEU A 59 12.51 13.29 -7.32
CA LEU A 59 13.41 12.96 -8.44
C LEU A 59 14.45 11.88 -8.12
N ASP A 60 14.74 11.66 -6.83
CA ASP A 60 15.82 10.78 -6.34
C ASP A 60 15.40 9.30 -6.22
N ARG A 61 14.12 8.99 -6.40
CA ARG A 61 13.61 7.61 -6.27
C ARG A 61 12.43 7.38 -7.19
N ARG A 62 12.38 6.17 -7.76
CA ARG A 62 11.25 5.76 -8.60
C ARG A 62 9.97 5.77 -7.78
N MET A 63 9.02 6.58 -8.20
CA MET A 63 7.73 6.66 -7.55
C MET A 63 6.66 7.09 -8.57
N PHE A 64 5.46 6.54 -8.46
CA PHE A 64 4.33 6.84 -9.33
C PHE A 64 3.24 7.54 -8.51
N ASP A 65 2.64 8.59 -9.06
CA ASP A 65 1.40 9.14 -8.49
C ASP A 65 0.24 8.22 -8.90
N ILE A 66 -0.17 7.33 -7.98
CA ILE A 66 -1.17 6.30 -8.26
C ILE A 66 -2.51 6.73 -7.66
N PRO A 67 -3.58 6.85 -8.48
CA PRO A 67 -4.90 7.11 -7.96
C PRO A 67 -5.44 5.93 -7.13
N PRO A 68 -6.19 6.17 -6.04
CA PRO A 68 -6.83 5.10 -5.26
C PRO A 68 -7.71 4.17 -6.08
N GLU A 69 -8.40 4.70 -7.08
CA GLU A 69 -9.25 3.96 -8.01
C GLU A 69 -8.48 2.97 -8.87
N GLU A 70 -7.21 3.23 -9.17
CA GLU A 70 -6.37 2.31 -9.93
C GLU A 70 -6.00 1.09 -9.08
N VAL A 71 -5.76 1.31 -7.78
CA VAL A 71 -5.49 0.25 -6.80
C VAL A 71 -6.73 -0.59 -6.52
N ALA A 72 -7.92 0.03 -6.55
CA ALA A 72 -9.18 -0.69 -6.46
C ALA A 72 -9.57 -1.43 -7.75
N GLY A 73 -9.16 -0.89 -8.90
CA GLY A 73 -9.56 -1.32 -10.24
C GLY A 73 -8.77 -2.54 -10.74
N HIS A 74 -8.10 -2.37 -11.88
CA HIS A 74 -7.55 -3.47 -12.69
C HIS A 74 -6.82 -4.53 -11.89
N GLY A 75 -5.93 -4.17 -10.97
CA GLY A 75 -5.20 -5.21 -10.27
C GLY A 75 -5.99 -5.88 -9.13
N GLY A 76 -7.08 -5.27 -8.64
CA GLY A 76 -7.88 -5.79 -7.53
C GLY A 76 -8.86 -6.82 -8.05
N VAL A 77 -9.57 -6.47 -9.12
CA VAL A 77 -10.45 -7.38 -9.84
C VAL A 77 -9.68 -8.59 -10.38
N GLN A 78 -8.51 -8.38 -10.99
CA GLN A 78 -7.67 -9.47 -11.52
C GLN A 78 -7.09 -10.37 -10.40
N ALA A 79 -7.00 -9.87 -9.17
CA ALA A 79 -6.51 -10.62 -8.01
C ALA A 79 -7.63 -11.20 -7.11
N GLY A 80 -8.90 -11.05 -7.48
CA GLY A 80 -10.04 -11.50 -6.67
C GLY A 80 -10.33 -10.64 -5.44
N LEU A 81 -9.90 -9.37 -5.47
CA LEU A 81 -10.09 -8.42 -4.38
C LEU A 81 -11.30 -7.53 -4.61
N ARG A 82 -12.08 -7.35 -3.55
CA ARG A 82 -13.17 -6.38 -3.46
C ARG A 82 -12.68 -5.12 -2.74
N LEU A 83 -12.93 -3.96 -3.34
CA LEU A 83 -12.77 -2.68 -2.63
C LEU A 83 -13.78 -2.60 -1.48
N LEU A 84 -13.29 -2.43 -0.25
CA LEU A 84 -14.13 -2.18 0.91
C LEU A 84 -14.28 -0.68 1.16
N ARG A 85 -13.18 0.06 1.11
CA ARG A 85 -13.19 1.49 1.45
C ARG A 85 -11.97 2.22 0.88
N THR A 86 -12.19 3.47 0.49
CA THR A 86 -11.15 4.46 0.26
C THR A 86 -11.39 5.62 1.24
N VAL A 87 -10.33 6.09 1.90
CA VAL A 87 -10.38 7.21 2.84
C VAL A 87 -9.26 8.17 2.48
N ALA A 88 -9.60 9.43 2.19
CA ALA A 88 -8.61 10.50 2.17
C ALA A 88 -8.16 10.75 3.62
N GLU A 89 -6.87 10.66 3.88
CA GLU A 89 -6.32 11.00 5.19
C GLU A 89 -6.13 12.51 5.30
N GLY A 90 -6.00 13.00 6.53
CA GLY A 90 -5.77 14.42 6.82
C GLY A 90 -4.38 14.90 6.37
N ALA A 91 -3.97 16.05 6.89
CA ALA A 91 -2.69 16.66 6.56
C ALA A 91 -1.50 15.67 6.71
N ASP A 92 -0.55 15.74 5.78
CA ASP A 92 0.68 14.96 5.84
C ASP A 92 1.37 15.18 7.19
N ARG A 93 1.70 14.08 7.89
CA ARG A 93 2.29 14.14 9.24
C ARG A 93 3.67 14.80 9.27
N LEU A 94 4.32 14.96 8.12
CA LEU A 94 5.60 15.67 7.99
C LEU A 94 5.43 17.12 7.52
N GLY A 95 4.20 17.63 7.44
CA GLY A 95 3.90 19.02 7.10
C GLY A 95 4.16 19.39 5.65
N ARG A 96 4.13 18.42 4.72
CA ARG A 96 4.31 18.69 3.28
C ARG A 96 2.96 18.92 2.63
N ASP A 97 2.63 20.17 2.33
CA ASP A 97 1.31 20.56 1.82
C ASP A 97 0.97 19.95 0.45
N ALA A 98 1.98 19.72 -0.40
CA ALA A 98 1.81 19.09 -1.71
C ALA A 98 1.65 17.56 -1.65
N VAL A 99 1.72 16.96 -0.46
CA VAL A 99 1.59 15.51 -0.26
C VAL A 99 0.25 15.21 0.37
N HIS A 100 -0.51 14.34 -0.28
CA HIS A 100 -1.80 13.88 0.22
C HIS A 100 -1.79 12.37 0.40
N TRP A 101 -2.59 11.84 1.31
CA TRP A 101 -2.60 10.42 1.63
C TRP A 101 -3.98 9.82 1.43
N HIS A 102 -4.03 8.60 0.90
CA HIS A 102 -5.26 7.82 0.85
C HIS A 102 -5.02 6.44 1.44
N ALA A 103 -5.92 6.00 2.32
CA ALA A 103 -6.00 4.62 2.76
C ALA A 103 -7.00 3.86 1.90
N VAL A 104 -6.59 2.70 1.38
CA VAL A 104 -7.41 1.80 0.56
C VAL A 104 -7.48 0.44 1.26
N ALA A 105 -8.69 0.03 1.61
CA ALA A 105 -8.99 -1.27 2.20
C ALA A 105 -9.57 -2.21 1.14
N LEU A 106 -8.91 -3.35 0.94
CA LEU A 106 -9.30 -4.40 0.01
C LEU A 106 -9.54 -5.71 0.79
N GLN A 107 -10.52 -6.49 0.36
CA GLN A 107 -10.82 -7.82 0.90
C GLN A 107 -10.65 -8.88 -0.18
N LEU A 108 -9.97 -9.97 0.15
CA LEU A 108 -9.94 -11.16 -0.69
C LEU A 108 -11.29 -11.88 -0.61
N GLY A 109 -11.90 -12.14 -1.77
CA GLY A 109 -13.15 -12.90 -1.89
C GLY A 109 -13.01 -14.37 -1.52
#